data_AF-A0A7X6CG65-F1
#
_entry.id   AF-A0A7X6CG65-F1
#
_cell.length_a   1.000
_cell.length_b   1.000
_cell.length_c   1.000
_cell.angle_alpha   90.00
_cell.angle_beta   90.00
_cell.angle_gamma   90.00
#
_symmetry.space_group_name_H-M   'P 1'
#
loop_
_entity.id
_entity.type
_entity.pdbx_description
1 polymer ?
#
loop_
_entity_poly.entity_id
_entity_poly.type
_entity_poly.pdbx_seq_one_letter_code
_entity_poly.pdbx_strand_id
1 'polypeptide(L)' 'MMVFLPMVSVVVPVFNGEADLPDLIECLRSQSYPPDKVEYIFADNNSRDRTSTILQQTVSRSPSVSH' A
#
# COMPACT_ATOMS: atom_id res chain seq x y z
N MET A 1 17.12 -22.03 -12.06
CA MET A 1 17.39 -21.30 -10.80
C MET A 1 16.06 -21.18 -10.06
N MET A 2 15.93 -21.75 -8.86
CA MET A 2 14.70 -21.56 -8.07
C MET A 2 14.71 -20.15 -7.48
N VAL A 3 13.65 -19.39 -7.76
CA VAL A 3 13.47 -18.04 -7.24
C VAL A 3 12.81 -18.17 -5.86
N PHE A 4 13.52 -17.79 -4.80
CA PHE A 4 12.97 -17.75 -3.45
C PHE A 4 12.19 -16.43 -3.28
N LEU A 5 10.89 -16.54 -2.99
CA LEU A 5 9.98 -15.41 -2.79
C LEU A 5 9.36 -15.52 -1.38
N PRO A 6 9.96 -14.89 -0.35
CA PRO A 6 9.41 -14.87 1.01
C PRO A 6 8.14 -14.04 1.11
N MET A 7 7.43 -14.08 2.25
CA MET A 7 6.44 -13.03 2.52
C MET A 7 7.16 -11.73 2.86
N VAL A 8 6.71 -10.62 2.29
CA VAL A 8 7.27 -9.29 2.49
C VAL A 8 6.16 -8.36 2.96
N SER A 9 6.32 -7.74 4.13
CA SER A 9 5.47 -6.65 4.58
C SER A 9 6.20 -5.33 4.36
N VAL A 10 5.61 -4.44 3.57
CA VAL A 10 6.14 -3.12 3.22
C VAL A 10 5.36 -2.08 4.00
N VAL A 11 6.02 -1.42 4.94
CA VAL A 11 5.42 -0.32 5.71
C VAL A 11 5.76 1.00 5.03
N VAL A 12 4.74 1.74 4.62
CA VAL A 12 4.86 3.03 3.94
C VAL A 12 4.37 4.12 4.89
N PRO A 13 5.27 4.89 5.54
CA PRO A 13 4.86 6.08 6.27
C PRO A 13 4.42 7.16 5.27
N VAL A 14 3.21 7.67 5.42
CA VAL A 14 2.67 8.73 4.57
C VAL A 14 2.38 9.95 5.45
N PHE A 15 2.81 11.11 4.98
CA PHE A 15 2.54 12.40 5.60
C PHE A 15 2.20 13.42 4.51
N ASN A 16 0.97 13.91 4.53
CA ASN A 16 0.41 14.83 3.52
C ASN A 16 0.61 14.36 2.06
N GLY A 17 0.34 13.07 1.80
CA GLY A 17 0.65 12.42 0.53
C GLY A 17 -0.49 12.39 -0.49
N GLU A 18 -1.51 13.25 -0.34
CA GLU A 18 -2.73 13.23 -1.18
C GLU A 18 -2.43 13.24 -2.69
N ALA A 19 -1.39 13.95 -3.14
CA ALA A 19 -1.01 14.03 -4.55
C ALA A 19 -0.25 12.79 -5.05
N ASP A 20 0.64 12.23 -4.23
CA ASP A 20 1.54 11.14 -4.63
C ASP A 20 0.95 9.74 -4.37
N LEU A 21 -0.03 9.64 -3.48
CA LEU A 21 -0.68 8.39 -3.08
C LEU A 21 -1.25 7.59 -4.27
N PRO A 22 -2.00 8.19 -5.21
CA PRO A 22 -2.57 7.45 -6.33
C PRO A 22 -1.48 6.78 -7.20
N ASP A 23 -0.46 7.54 -7.59
CA ASP A 23 0.65 7.05 -8.41
C ASP A 23 1.45 5.97 -7.66
N LEU A 24 1.68 6.17 -6.36
CA LEU A 24 2.34 5.18 -5.51
C LEU A 24 1.55 3.86 -5.47
N ILE A 25 0.22 3.93 -5.29
CA ILE A 25 -0.64 2.74 -5.25
C ILE A 25 -0.61 2.01 -6.60
N GLU A 26 -0.66 2.72 -7.74
CA GLU A 26 -0.51 2.10 -9.06
C GLU A 26 0.87 1.45 -9.24
N CYS A 27 1.93 2.09 -8.77
CA CYS A 27 3.28 1.51 -8.74
C CYS A 27 3.32 0.23 -7.90
N LEU A 28 2.71 0.22 -6.71
CA LEU A 28 2.67 -0.96 -5.85
C LEU A 28 1.85 -2.11 -6.45
N ARG A 29 0.79 -1.80 -7.20
CA ARG A 29 -0.03 -2.79 -7.92
C ARG A 29 0.64 -3.36 -9.17
N SER A 30 1.55 -2.61 -9.79
CA SER A 30 2.30 -3.04 -10.97
C SER A 30 3.59 -3.80 -10.66
N GLN A 31 3.85 -4.08 -9.38
CA GLN A 31 5.02 -4.87 -8.97
C GLN A 31 4.97 -6.29 -9.56
N SER A 32 6.12 -6.80 -9.97
CA SER A 32 6.28 -8.18 -10.43
C SER A 32 6.29 -9.21 -9.28
N TYR A 33 6.17 -8.74 -8.03
CA TYR A 33 6.09 -9.61 -6.86
C TYR A 33 4.69 -10.22 -6.74
N PRO A 34 4.55 -11.50 -6.33
CA PRO A 34 3.24 -12.10 -6.19
C PRO A 34 2.39 -11.34 -5.16
N PRO A 35 1.15 -10.94 -5.51
CA PRO A 35 0.27 -10.17 -4.63
C PRO A 35 -0.14 -10.96 -3.38
N ASP A 36 -0.10 -12.29 -3.43
CA ASP A 36 -0.33 -13.20 -2.30
C ASP A 36 0.84 -13.28 -1.31
N LYS A 37 2.00 -12.71 -1.66
CA LYS A 37 3.22 -12.73 -0.84
C LYS A 37 3.70 -11.35 -0.39
N VAL A 38 2.97 -10.30 -0.75
CA VAL A 38 3.31 -8.93 -0.34
C VAL A 38 2.12 -8.30 0.37
N GLU A 39 2.43 -7.64 1.48
CA GLU A 39 1.48 -6.85 2.25
C GLU A 39 1.97 -5.41 2.27
N TYR A 40 1.06 -4.46 2.03
CA TYR A 40 1.36 -3.03 2.08
C TYR A 40 0.62 -2.38 3.24
N ILE A 41 1.37 -1.87 4.21
CA ILE A 41 0.83 -1.24 5.42
C ILE A 41 1.12 0.26 5.33
N PHE A 42 0.07 1.07 5.21
CA PHE A 42 0.22 2.53 5.17
C PHE A 42 0.05 3.11 6.57
N ALA A 43 1.11 3.75 7.08
CA ALA A 43 1.09 4.43 8.36
C ALA A 43 0.86 5.93 8.14
N ASP A 44 -0.35 6.41 8.38
CA ASP A 44 -0.67 7.84 8.34
C ASP A 44 -0.23 8.51 9.66
N ASN A 45 0.65 9.50 9.58
CA ASN A 45 1.13 10.23 10.75
C ASN A 45 0.30 11.48 11.02
N ASN A 46 -1.01 11.29 11.23
CA ASN A 46 -1.98 12.35 11.51
C ASN A 46 -1.98 13.45 10.42
N SER A 47 -2.04 13.03 9.16
CA SER A 47 -2.14 13.96 8.03
C SER A 47 -3.43 14.77 8.15
N ARG A 48 -3.38 16.07 7.85
CA ARG A 48 -4.55 16.97 7.94
C ARG A 48 -5.32 17.08 6.63
N ASP A 49 -4.97 16.27 5.64
CA ASP A 49 -5.49 16.27 4.28
C ASP A 49 -6.35 15.01 4.00
N ARG A 50 -6.67 14.73 2.73
CA ARG A 50 -7.51 13.57 2.37
C ARG A 50 -6.73 12.27 2.22
N THR A 51 -5.48 12.20 2.66
CA THR A 51 -4.61 11.00 2.65
C THR A 51 -5.34 9.78 3.23
N SER A 52 -5.97 9.94 4.39
CA SER A 52 -6.74 8.87 5.05
C SER A 52 -7.98 8.41 4.27
N THR A 53 -8.60 9.30 3.49
CA THR A 53 -9.77 8.98 2.64
C THR A 53 -9.33 8.19 1.41
N ILE A 54 -8.23 8.59 0.77
CA ILE A 54 -7.66 7.90 -0.40
C ILE A 54 -7.18 6.49 -0.02
N LEU A 55 -6.56 6.33 1.15
CA LEU A 55 -6.16 5.04 1.69
C LEU A 55 -7.38 4.11 1.91
N GLN A 56 -8.45 4.60 2.53
CA GLN A 56 -9.68 3.83 2.75
C GLN A 56 -10.39 3.41 1.45
N GLN A 57 -10.41 4.28 0.44
CA GLN A 57 -10.97 3.95 -0.88
C GLN A 57 -10.16 2.86 -1.59
N THR A 58 -8.85 2.81 -1.34
CA THR A 58 -7.93 1.83 -1.93
C THR A 58 -8.09 0.45 -1.28
N VAL A 59 -8.26 0.40 0.04
CA VAL A 59 -8.52 -0.85 0.79
C VAL A 59 -9.86 -1.47 0.37
N SER A 60 -10.89 -0.65 0.11
CA SER A 60 -12.22 -1.13 -0.31
C SER A 60 -12.23 -1.86 -1.66
N ARG A 61 -11.14 -1.79 -2.45
CA ARG A 61 -11.00 -2.48 -3.74
C ARG A 61 -10.10 -3.72 -3.69
N SER A 62 -9.52 -4.05 -2.54
CA SER A 62 -8.62 -5.20 -2.37
C SER A 62 -8.98 -5.94 -1.07
N PRO A 63 -9.47 -7.19 -1.13
CA PRO A 63 -10.01 -7.86 0.05
C PRO A 63 -8.88 -8.50 0.86
N SER A 64 -8.02 -7.73 1.52
CA SER A 64 -7.19 -8.16 2.67
C SER A 64 -6.30 -7.03 3.19
N VAL A 65 -6.77 -6.25 4.18
CA VAL A 65 -5.90 -5.55 5.13
C VAL A 65 -6.57 -5.64 6.51
N SER A 66 -5.85 -6.20 7.49
CA SER A 66 -6.25 -6.25 8.90
C SER A 66 -5.93 -4.92 9.59
N HIS A 67 -6.77 -4.59 10.55
CA HIS A 67 -6.88 -3.31 11.25
C HIS A 67 -5.88 -3.14 12.39
#